data_AF-A0A1E3Q631-F1
#
_entry.id   AF-A0A1E3Q631-F1
#
_cell.length_a   1.000
_cell.length_b   1.000
_cell.length_c   1.000
_cell.angle_alpha   90.00
_cell.angle_beta   90.00
_cell.angle_gamma   90.00
#
_symmetry.space_group_name_H-M   'P 1'
#
loop_
_entity.id
_entity.type
_entity.pdbx_description
1 polymer ?
#
loop_
_entity_poly.entity_id
_entity_poly.type
_entity_poly.pdbx_seq_one_letter_code
_entity_poly.pdbx_strand_id
1 'polypeptide(L)'
;MSEPDHVDASASVTMPTVVVPSIVVKPEATLPSKRERSESRTPSPSRSISRPLVDENTQPAEHHGSAVTEQPKRIRRNPSLAAAEEKGRNKRMFGMLLTSLGKFQEETSRSHITSKREEVERRVRESQRKESLDMERQIREERFKRSRLAEYRRTHSALSSKTAMMREHAPLLKTATVPVVYYKPKILRKEEEETIARQMEEMEYNIKQEWDDFYVRFPKEEFNEPVLGRAEPSEPVQTEGIPANTNGSERGYKSDEAEDDDNSGVALAS
;
A
#
# COMPACT_ATOMS: atom_id res chain seq x y z
N MET A 1 81.39 -14.10 -5.62
CA MET A 1 80.30 -14.02 -6.60
C MET A 1 79.35 -15.13 -6.24
N SER A 2 78.27 -14.80 -5.56
CA SER A 2 77.25 -15.74 -5.07
C SER A 2 75.89 -15.02 -5.10
N GLU A 3 74.88 -15.79 -5.51
CA GLU A 3 73.55 -15.43 -5.99
C GLU A 3 72.63 -14.80 -4.91
N PRO A 4 71.59 -14.05 -5.30
CA PRO A 4 70.47 -13.74 -4.41
C PRO A 4 69.32 -14.75 -4.60
N ASP A 5 68.94 -15.42 -3.52
CA ASP A 5 67.73 -16.24 -3.42
C ASP A 5 66.47 -15.35 -3.38
N HIS A 6 65.64 -15.47 -4.41
CA HIS A 6 64.25 -15.03 -4.39
C HIS A 6 63.37 -16.20 -3.93
N VAL A 7 62.79 -16.08 -2.74
CA VAL A 7 61.72 -16.96 -2.25
C VAL A 7 60.38 -16.28 -2.46
N ASP A 8 59.67 -16.69 -3.52
CA ASP A 8 58.25 -16.42 -3.72
C ASP A 8 57.43 -17.28 -2.75
N ALA A 9 56.97 -16.68 -1.65
CA ALA A 9 55.99 -17.27 -0.75
C ALA A 9 54.58 -17.01 -1.28
N SER A 10 54.09 -17.88 -2.17
CA SER A 10 52.69 -17.95 -2.56
C SER A 10 51.88 -18.63 -1.46
N ALA A 11 51.38 -17.84 -0.51
CA ALA A 11 50.42 -18.29 0.50
C ALA A 11 49.03 -18.47 -0.13
N SER A 12 48.68 -19.70 -0.50
CA SER A 12 47.31 -20.07 -0.84
C SER A 12 46.45 -20.09 0.43
N VAL A 13 45.56 -19.10 0.56
CA VAL A 13 44.56 -19.03 1.63
C VAL A 13 43.51 -20.12 1.42
N THR A 14 43.60 -21.18 2.22
CA THR A 14 42.59 -22.23 2.33
C THR A 14 41.39 -21.67 3.11
N MET A 15 40.26 -21.48 2.45
CA MET A 15 38.99 -21.10 3.09
C MET A 15 38.42 -22.30 3.88
N PRO A 16 37.99 -22.14 5.14
CA PRO A 16 37.30 -23.21 5.85
C PRO A 16 35.87 -23.40 5.30
N THR A 17 35.60 -24.60 4.79
CA THR A 17 34.26 -25.07 4.43
C THR A 17 33.42 -25.23 5.69
N VAL A 18 32.38 -24.40 5.84
CA VAL A 18 31.37 -24.56 6.90
C VAL A 18 30.41 -25.69 6.49
N VAL A 19 30.55 -26.83 7.16
CA VAL A 19 29.63 -27.96 7.07
C VAL A 19 28.37 -27.60 7.86
N VAL A 20 27.25 -27.39 7.16
CA VAL A 20 25.93 -27.23 7.77
C VAL A 20 25.34 -28.63 8.02
N PRO A 21 25.03 -29.03 9.26
CA PRO A 21 24.29 -30.27 9.48
C PRO A 21 22.84 -30.12 9.01
N SER A 22 22.49 -30.92 8.01
CA SER A 22 21.15 -31.11 7.47
C SER A 22 20.22 -31.67 8.56
N ILE A 23 19.26 -30.86 9.01
CA ILE A 23 18.19 -31.32 9.90
C ILE A 23 17.27 -32.22 9.07
N VAL A 24 17.29 -33.51 9.40
CA VAL A 24 16.37 -34.52 8.86
C VAL A 24 14.99 -34.25 9.45
N VAL A 25 14.12 -33.62 8.66
CA VAL A 25 12.67 -33.61 8.94
C VAL A 25 12.10 -34.93 8.43
N LYS A 26 11.62 -35.73 9.37
CA LYS A 26 10.94 -37.01 9.16
C LYS A 26 9.55 -36.75 8.54
N PRO A 27 9.18 -37.33 7.39
CA PRO A 27 7.82 -37.23 6.86
C PRO A 27 6.94 -38.32 7.48
N GLU A 28 5.86 -37.91 8.15
CA GLU A 28 4.82 -38.81 8.63
C GLU A 28 3.79 -39.06 7.51
N ALA A 29 3.60 -40.35 7.19
CA ALA A 29 2.69 -40.88 6.18
C ALA A 29 1.25 -41.00 6.75
N THR A 30 0.20 -40.45 6.11
CA THR A 30 -0.65 -41.02 5.02
C THR A 30 -1.98 -41.69 5.50
N LEU A 31 -3.10 -40.93 5.36
CA LEU A 31 -4.44 -41.24 4.75
C LEU A 31 -5.39 -42.30 5.38
N PRO A 32 -6.76 -42.31 5.13
CA PRO A 32 -7.54 -42.03 3.89
C PRO A 32 -8.76 -41.06 4.02
N SER A 33 -9.17 -40.28 3.01
CA SER A 33 -9.71 -40.53 1.63
C SER A 33 -11.25 -40.69 1.54
N LYS A 34 -11.89 -39.67 0.92
CA LYS A 34 -13.13 -39.58 0.10
C LYS A 34 -13.82 -38.24 0.44
N ARG A 35 -14.00 -37.28 -0.48
CA ARG A 35 -14.75 -37.39 -1.72
C ARG A 35 -14.43 -36.21 -2.66
N GLU A 36 -14.35 -36.53 -3.94
CA GLU A 36 -14.12 -35.65 -5.09
C GLU A 36 -15.21 -34.59 -5.26
N ARG A 37 -14.81 -33.37 -5.68
CA ARG A 37 -15.41 -32.72 -6.86
C ARG A 37 -14.47 -31.67 -7.45
N SER A 38 -14.11 -31.92 -8.69
CA SER A 38 -13.48 -31.02 -9.65
C SER A 38 -14.17 -29.66 -9.77
N GLU A 39 -13.40 -28.58 -9.94
CA GLU A 39 -13.63 -27.58 -11.01
C GLU A 39 -12.47 -26.56 -11.09
N SER A 40 -11.66 -26.73 -12.13
CA SER A 40 -10.71 -25.75 -12.67
C SER A 40 -11.46 -24.69 -13.48
N ARG A 41 -11.31 -23.40 -13.15
CA ARG A 41 -11.69 -22.31 -14.07
C ARG A 41 -10.65 -21.18 -14.05
N THR A 42 -9.84 -21.19 -15.10
CA THR A 42 -9.00 -20.08 -15.57
C THR A 42 -9.86 -18.94 -16.13
N PRO A 43 -9.49 -17.66 -15.93
CA PRO A 43 -10.16 -16.54 -16.60
C PRO A 43 -9.64 -16.40 -18.04
N SER A 44 -10.52 -16.63 -19.03
CA SER A 44 -10.24 -16.32 -20.44
C SER A 44 -10.85 -14.96 -20.81
N PRO A 45 -10.11 -14.05 -21.47
CA PRO A 45 -10.66 -12.81 -22.01
C PRO A 45 -11.27 -13.05 -23.39
N SER A 46 -12.59 -12.89 -23.52
CA SER A 46 -13.27 -12.94 -24.80
C SER A 46 -13.05 -11.64 -25.59
N ARG A 47 -12.09 -11.66 -26.52
CA ARG A 47 -12.10 -10.84 -27.73
C ARG A 47 -13.09 -11.48 -28.72
N SER A 48 -14.20 -10.81 -28.98
CA SER A 48 -15.03 -11.09 -30.17
C SER A 48 -14.81 -9.98 -31.19
N ILE A 49 -13.91 -10.27 -32.13
CA ILE A 49 -13.84 -9.62 -33.43
C ILE A 49 -14.93 -10.30 -34.28
N SER A 50 -15.95 -9.54 -34.65
CA SER A 50 -16.95 -9.99 -35.65
C SER A 50 -16.93 -9.01 -36.83
N ARG A 51 -16.32 -9.46 -37.93
CA ARG A 51 -16.56 -9.09 -39.34
C ARG A 51 -16.19 -10.35 -40.16
N PRO A 52 -16.68 -10.58 -41.40
CA PRO A 52 -17.52 -9.75 -42.26
C PRO A 52 -18.72 -10.51 -42.90
N LEU A 53 -19.71 -9.81 -43.45
CA LEU A 53 -20.31 -10.24 -44.72
C LEU A 53 -20.71 -9.02 -45.54
N VAL A 54 -20.28 -9.08 -46.78
CA VAL A 54 -20.52 -8.19 -47.91
C VAL A 54 -21.86 -8.59 -48.51
N ASP A 55 -22.78 -7.64 -48.64
CA ASP A 55 -23.92 -7.68 -49.55
C ASP A 55 -24.22 -6.21 -49.87
N GLU A 56 -23.61 -5.68 -50.92
CA GLU A 56 -24.19 -5.60 -52.26
C GLU A 56 -25.61 -4.98 -52.28
N ASN A 57 -25.65 -3.77 -52.84
CA ASN A 57 -26.72 -3.31 -53.70
C ASN A 57 -28.07 -2.90 -53.06
N THR A 58 -28.19 -1.64 -52.66
CA THR A 58 -29.42 -0.85 -52.94
C THR A 58 -29.03 0.62 -53.12
N GLN A 59 -29.01 1.04 -54.37
CA GLN A 59 -28.70 2.39 -54.81
C GLN A 59 -29.81 3.39 -54.41
N PRO A 60 -29.47 4.67 -54.18
CA PRO A 60 -30.42 5.78 -54.20
C PRO A 60 -30.93 5.99 -55.62
N ALA A 61 -32.22 6.32 -55.73
CA ALA A 61 -32.97 6.51 -56.96
C ALA A 61 -32.29 7.46 -57.96
N GLU A 62 -31.64 6.87 -58.96
CA GLU A 62 -31.31 7.48 -60.24
C GLU A 62 -32.53 7.32 -61.17
N HIS A 63 -33.20 8.43 -61.50
CA HIS A 63 -34.17 8.45 -62.59
C HIS A 63 -33.41 8.43 -63.92
N HIS A 64 -33.27 7.24 -64.51
CA HIS A 64 -32.80 7.08 -65.88
C HIS A 64 -33.82 7.66 -66.87
N GLY A 65 -33.31 8.57 -67.70
CA GLY A 65 -33.98 9.09 -68.88
C GLY A 65 -34.22 8.00 -69.92
N SER A 66 -35.39 8.11 -70.56
CA SER A 66 -35.68 7.41 -71.79
C SER A 66 -35.08 8.18 -72.96
N ALA A 67 -34.36 7.47 -73.81
CA ALA A 67 -33.75 7.98 -75.03
C ALA A 67 -34.84 8.47 -76.00
N VAL A 68 -34.80 9.77 -76.31
CA VAL A 68 -35.35 10.29 -77.57
C VAL A 68 -34.20 10.96 -78.30
N THR A 69 -33.93 10.42 -79.48
CA THR A 69 -32.89 10.87 -80.40
C THR A 69 -33.36 12.18 -81.02
N GLU A 70 -32.87 13.33 -80.56
CA GLU A 70 -33.04 14.59 -81.28
C GLU A 70 -31.71 15.34 -81.44
N GLN A 71 -31.50 15.76 -82.69
CA GLN A 71 -30.29 16.32 -83.25
C GLN A 71 -29.89 17.67 -82.61
N PRO A 72 -28.59 18.03 -82.57
CA PRO A 72 -28.17 19.32 -82.06
C PRO A 72 -28.52 20.45 -83.05
N LYS A 73 -29.63 21.15 -82.80
CA LYS A 73 -29.90 22.44 -83.43
C LYS A 73 -28.91 23.47 -82.89
N ARG A 74 -28.10 24.00 -83.81
CA ARG A 74 -27.09 25.05 -83.59
C ARG A 74 -27.68 26.24 -82.84
N ILE A 75 -27.34 26.38 -81.56
CA ILE A 75 -27.69 27.55 -80.75
C ILE A 75 -26.88 28.74 -81.26
N ARG A 76 -27.58 29.70 -81.88
CA ARG A 76 -27.03 31.02 -82.18
C ARG A 76 -26.78 31.73 -80.84
N ARG A 77 -25.49 32.01 -80.56
CA ARG A 77 -25.02 32.68 -79.34
C ARG A 77 -25.62 34.10 -79.29
N ASN A 78 -26.58 34.31 -78.41
CA ASN A 78 -27.05 35.65 -78.03
C ASN A 78 -26.12 36.20 -76.94
N PRO A 79 -25.41 37.32 -77.16
CA PRO A 79 -24.41 37.84 -76.22
C PRO A 79 -25.02 38.42 -74.92
N SER A 80 -26.33 38.70 -74.88
CA SER A 80 -27.01 39.28 -73.70
C SER A 80 -27.34 38.25 -72.60
N LEU A 81 -27.58 36.98 -72.96
CA LEU A 81 -27.80 35.90 -71.99
C LEU A 81 -26.48 35.44 -71.36
N ALA A 82 -25.38 35.47 -72.13
CA ALA A 82 -24.04 35.18 -71.63
C ALA A 82 -23.61 36.18 -70.53
N ALA A 83 -23.94 37.46 -70.69
CA ALA A 83 -23.66 38.49 -69.67
C ALA A 83 -24.51 38.33 -68.39
N ALA A 84 -25.74 37.83 -68.50
CA ALA A 84 -26.59 37.53 -67.33
C ALA A 84 -26.13 36.25 -66.61
N GLU A 85 -25.72 35.24 -67.36
CA GLU A 85 -25.13 34.00 -66.85
C GLU A 85 -23.78 34.26 -66.17
N GLU A 86 -22.96 35.15 -66.73
CA GLU A 86 -21.69 35.58 -66.13
C GLU A 86 -21.92 36.34 -64.81
N LYS A 87 -22.95 37.20 -64.72
CA LYS A 87 -23.33 37.85 -63.45
C LYS A 87 -23.82 36.83 -62.40
N GLY A 88 -24.61 35.84 -62.80
CA GLY A 88 -25.05 34.75 -61.92
C GLY A 88 -23.90 33.88 -61.44
N ARG A 89 -22.95 33.59 -62.33
CA ARG A 89 -21.71 32.87 -62.04
C ARG A 89 -20.81 33.67 -61.09
N ASN A 90 -20.60 34.95 -61.33
CA ASN A 90 -19.78 35.81 -60.48
C ASN A 90 -20.38 35.96 -59.08
N LYS A 91 -21.70 36.12 -58.97
CA LYS A 91 -22.40 36.12 -57.68
C LYS A 91 -22.25 34.78 -56.93
N ARG A 92 -22.32 33.65 -57.64
CA ARG A 92 -22.13 32.32 -57.05
C ARG A 92 -20.68 32.10 -56.63
N MET A 93 -19.71 32.48 -57.46
CA MET A 93 -18.28 32.39 -57.15
C MET A 93 -17.92 33.27 -55.94
N PHE A 94 -18.44 34.49 -55.88
CA PHE A 94 -18.22 35.38 -54.74
C PHE A 94 -18.92 34.88 -53.46
N GLY A 95 -20.14 34.34 -53.57
CA GLY A 95 -20.85 33.70 -52.46
C GLY A 95 -20.15 32.44 -51.93
N MET A 96 -19.60 31.61 -52.81
CA MET A 96 -18.77 30.46 -52.44
C MET A 96 -17.50 30.89 -51.74
N LEU A 97 -16.83 31.94 -52.23
CA LEU A 97 -15.62 32.47 -51.61
C LEU A 97 -15.90 33.02 -50.21
N LEU A 98 -16.96 33.81 -50.03
CA LEU A 98 -17.37 34.30 -48.71
C LEU A 98 -17.78 33.17 -47.75
N THR A 99 -18.47 32.15 -48.26
CA THR A 99 -18.84 30.96 -47.48
C THR A 99 -17.57 30.19 -47.06
N SER A 100 -16.61 30.04 -47.96
CA SER A 100 -15.34 29.39 -47.64
C SER A 100 -14.52 30.21 -46.65
N LEU A 101 -14.52 31.54 -46.76
CA LEU A 101 -13.81 32.42 -45.84
C LEU A 101 -14.39 32.37 -44.42
N GLY A 102 -15.73 32.35 -44.30
CA GLY A 102 -16.40 32.12 -43.01
C GLY A 102 -16.04 30.76 -42.40
N LYS A 103 -15.99 29.70 -43.21
CA LYS A 103 -15.55 28.37 -42.78
C LYS A 103 -14.10 28.36 -42.31
N PHE A 104 -13.18 29.01 -43.02
CA PHE A 104 -11.78 29.14 -42.58
C PHE A 104 -11.66 29.89 -41.25
N GLN A 105 -12.44 30.96 -41.06
CA GLN A 105 -12.44 31.73 -39.82
C GLN A 105 -13.00 30.92 -38.64
N GLU A 106 -14.07 30.15 -38.87
CA GLU A 106 -14.65 29.23 -37.89
C GLU A 106 -13.69 28.06 -37.57
N GLU A 107 -13.09 27.45 -38.57
CA GLU A 107 -12.13 26.35 -38.42
C GLU A 107 -10.88 26.79 -37.65
N THR A 108 -10.36 27.98 -37.94
CA THR A 108 -9.24 28.57 -37.20
C THR A 108 -9.63 28.83 -35.74
N SER A 109 -10.83 29.35 -35.50
CA SER A 109 -11.33 29.60 -34.14
C SER A 109 -11.55 28.31 -33.36
N ARG A 110 -12.11 27.27 -34.00
CA ARG A 110 -12.30 25.93 -33.41
C ARG A 110 -10.96 25.24 -33.15
N SER A 111 -9.98 25.38 -34.04
CA SER A 111 -8.62 24.86 -33.84
C SER A 111 -7.95 25.49 -32.61
N HIS A 112 -8.10 26.80 -32.41
CA HIS A 112 -7.57 27.47 -31.23
C HIS A 112 -8.29 27.05 -29.92
N ILE A 113 -9.61 26.86 -29.96
CA ILE A 113 -10.38 26.36 -28.80
C ILE A 113 -10.01 24.91 -28.46
N THR A 114 -9.86 24.06 -29.47
CA THR A 114 -9.45 22.65 -29.28
C THR A 114 -8.02 22.56 -28.75
N SER A 115 -7.08 23.35 -29.30
CA SER A 115 -5.71 23.44 -28.79
C SER A 115 -5.65 23.91 -27.32
N LYS A 116 -6.43 24.94 -26.95
CA LYS A 116 -6.56 25.37 -25.55
C LYS A 116 -7.15 24.29 -24.66
N ARG A 117 -8.15 23.55 -25.14
CA ARG A 117 -8.76 22.44 -24.39
C ARG A 117 -7.77 21.31 -24.18
N GLU A 118 -7.01 20.94 -25.20
CA GLU A 118 -5.93 19.94 -25.11
C GLU A 118 -4.84 20.36 -24.14
N GLU A 119 -4.44 21.64 -24.15
CA GLU A 119 -3.47 22.18 -23.21
C GLU A 119 -3.97 22.10 -21.75
N VAL A 120 -5.23 22.49 -21.51
CA VAL A 120 -5.86 22.39 -20.19
C VAL A 120 -5.97 20.93 -19.75
N GLU A 121 -6.41 20.03 -20.63
CA GLU A 121 -6.52 18.60 -20.32
C GLU A 121 -5.16 17.97 -20.02
N ARG A 122 -4.11 18.34 -20.77
CA ARG A 122 -2.74 17.93 -20.50
C ARG A 122 -2.29 18.42 -19.12
N ARG A 123 -2.57 19.68 -18.77
CA ARG A 123 -2.21 20.25 -17.46
C ARG A 123 -2.94 19.56 -16.31
N VAL A 124 -4.22 19.27 -16.47
CA VAL A 124 -5.00 18.51 -15.46
C VAL A 124 -4.46 17.09 -15.30
N ARG A 125 -4.20 16.39 -16.41
CA ARG A 125 -3.63 15.03 -16.39
C ARG A 125 -2.25 15.00 -15.74
N GLU A 126 -1.40 15.99 -16.02
CA GLU A 126 -0.08 16.10 -15.40
C GLU A 126 -0.20 16.37 -13.88
N SER A 127 -1.12 17.24 -13.47
CA SER A 127 -1.38 17.50 -12.05
C SER A 127 -1.86 16.24 -11.32
N GLN A 128 -2.81 15.50 -11.89
CA GLN A 128 -3.28 14.22 -11.33
C GLN A 128 -2.18 13.17 -11.26
N ARG A 129 -1.29 13.14 -12.26
CA ARG A 129 -0.13 12.24 -12.24
C ARG A 129 0.86 12.58 -11.14
N LYS A 130 1.12 13.88 -10.89
CA LYS A 130 1.99 14.32 -9.80
C LYS A 130 1.39 13.96 -8.44
N GLU A 131 0.12 14.28 -8.24
CA GLU A 131 -0.60 13.96 -6.99
C GLU A 131 -0.63 12.45 -6.71
N SER A 132 -0.92 11.63 -7.72
CA SER A 132 -0.90 10.16 -7.55
C SER A 132 0.49 9.61 -7.21
N LEU A 133 1.55 10.15 -7.82
CA LEU A 133 2.93 9.76 -7.48
C LEU A 133 3.32 10.18 -6.06
N ASP A 134 2.91 11.38 -5.63
CA ASP A 134 3.17 11.85 -4.27
C ASP A 134 2.41 11.01 -3.23
N MET A 135 1.15 10.69 -3.50
CA MET A 135 0.36 9.78 -2.65
C MET A 135 0.95 8.37 -2.60
N GLU A 136 1.39 7.82 -3.74
CA GLU A 136 2.04 6.51 -3.76
C GLU A 136 3.36 6.52 -2.96
N ARG A 137 4.12 7.62 -3.06
CA ARG A 137 5.34 7.81 -2.28
C ARG A 137 5.04 7.86 -0.79
N GLN A 138 4.01 8.61 -0.37
CA GLN A 138 3.59 8.68 1.03
C GLN A 138 3.16 7.31 1.56
N ILE A 139 2.31 6.59 0.84
CA ILE A 139 1.85 5.24 1.23
C ILE A 139 3.04 4.29 1.37
N ARG A 140 4.01 4.36 0.45
CA ARG A 140 5.22 3.53 0.52
C ARG A 140 6.06 3.86 1.74
N GLU A 141 6.23 5.15 2.04
CA GLU A 141 6.98 5.61 3.21
C GLU A 141 6.29 5.21 4.53
N GLU A 142 4.98 5.40 4.64
CA GLU A 142 4.20 4.96 5.81
C GLU A 142 4.26 3.45 5.99
N ARG A 143 4.14 2.67 4.90
CA ARG A 143 4.27 1.22 4.95
C ARG A 143 5.65 0.81 5.42
N PHE A 144 6.70 1.48 4.96
CA PHE A 144 8.06 1.24 5.40
C PHE A 144 8.23 1.55 6.90
N LYS A 145 7.79 2.72 7.37
CA LYS A 145 7.79 3.11 8.79
C LYS A 145 7.06 2.10 9.67
N ARG A 146 5.85 1.69 9.25
CA ARG A 146 5.05 0.69 9.97
C ARG A 146 5.75 -0.66 10.03
N SER A 147 6.34 -1.11 8.92
CA SER A 147 7.09 -2.38 8.87
C SER A 147 8.31 -2.33 9.80
N ARG A 148 9.04 -1.22 9.77
CA ARG A 148 10.23 -0.99 10.60
C ARG A 148 9.88 -0.96 12.09
N LEU A 149 8.79 -0.29 12.47
CA LEU A 149 8.29 -0.27 13.85
C LEU A 149 7.80 -1.65 14.32
N ALA A 150 7.14 -2.42 13.44
CA ALA A 150 6.72 -3.78 13.75
C ALA A 150 7.92 -4.71 13.98
N GLU A 151 8.97 -4.58 13.16
CA GLU A 151 10.25 -5.27 13.34
C GLU A 151 10.85 -4.92 14.71
N TYR A 152 11.03 -3.62 15.00
CA TYR A 152 11.53 -3.12 16.28
C TYR A 152 10.81 -3.75 17.48
N ARG A 153 9.48 -3.67 17.50
CA ARG A 153 8.65 -4.19 18.60
C ARG A 153 8.84 -5.70 18.78
N ARG A 154 8.86 -6.46 17.67
CA ARG A 154 9.06 -7.90 17.70
C ARG A 154 10.44 -8.25 18.27
N THR A 155 11.48 -7.60 17.76
CA THR A 155 12.87 -7.85 18.19
C THR A 155 13.09 -7.41 19.64
N HIS A 156 12.56 -6.26 20.05
CA HIS A 156 12.62 -5.76 21.42
C HIS A 156 11.93 -6.72 22.39
N SER A 157 10.72 -7.18 22.06
CA SER A 157 9.99 -8.13 22.90
C SER A 157 10.74 -9.46 23.03
N ALA A 158 11.29 -9.98 21.92
CA ALA A 158 12.06 -11.22 21.94
C ALA A 158 13.33 -11.07 22.80
N LEU A 159 14.06 -9.97 22.66
CA LEU A 159 15.24 -9.67 23.47
C LEU A 159 14.86 -9.52 24.95
N SER A 160 13.79 -8.79 25.24
CA SER A 160 13.28 -8.63 26.61
C SER A 160 12.93 -9.98 27.25
N SER A 161 12.17 -10.84 26.57
CA SER A 161 11.84 -12.19 27.07
C SER A 161 13.10 -13.04 27.28
N LYS A 162 14.06 -12.99 26.36
CA LYS A 162 15.34 -13.68 26.52
C LYS A 162 16.11 -13.17 27.73
N THR A 163 16.18 -11.86 27.93
CA THR A 163 16.87 -11.25 29.08
C THR A 163 16.22 -11.62 30.41
N ALA A 164 14.89 -11.72 30.44
CA ALA A 164 14.16 -12.20 31.61
C ALA A 164 14.51 -13.66 31.92
N MET A 165 14.50 -14.53 30.91
CA MET A 165 14.89 -15.94 31.05
C MET A 165 16.35 -16.09 31.51
N MET A 166 17.28 -15.30 30.97
CA MET A 166 18.68 -15.33 31.39
C MET A 166 18.85 -14.90 32.86
N ARG A 167 18.14 -13.85 33.28
CA ARG A 167 18.14 -13.40 34.69
C ARG A 167 17.53 -14.43 35.63
N GLU A 168 16.49 -15.15 35.19
CA GLU A 168 15.89 -16.22 35.96
C GLU A 168 16.84 -17.41 36.15
N HIS A 169 17.61 -17.77 35.12
CA HIS A 169 18.53 -18.91 35.14
C HIS A 169 19.92 -18.64 35.72
N ALA A 170 20.41 -17.39 35.71
CA ALA A 170 21.72 -17.04 36.24
C ALA A 170 21.97 -17.44 37.72
N PRO A 171 21.01 -17.36 38.65
CA PRO A 171 21.23 -17.79 40.04
C PRO A 171 21.10 -19.31 40.27
N LEU A 172 20.85 -20.10 39.23
CA LEU A 172 20.59 -21.54 39.33
C LEU A 172 21.80 -22.36 38.89
N LEU A 173 22.10 -23.42 39.64
CA LEU A 173 23.10 -24.42 39.24
C LEU A 173 22.47 -25.43 38.29
N LYS A 174 23.28 -26.01 37.40
CA LYS A 174 22.86 -27.00 36.41
C LYS A 174 23.39 -28.38 36.73
N THR A 175 22.57 -29.42 36.53
CA THR A 175 23.02 -30.81 36.64
C THR A 175 23.79 -31.26 35.40
N ALA A 176 24.63 -32.30 35.55
CA ALA A 176 25.33 -32.94 34.44
C ALA A 176 24.50 -34.03 33.72
N THR A 177 23.25 -34.23 34.16
CA THR A 177 22.35 -35.27 33.64
C THR A 177 21.69 -34.83 32.33
N VAL A 178 21.17 -35.80 31.58
CA VAL A 178 20.26 -35.55 30.46
C VAL A 178 18.88 -36.10 30.87
N PRO A 179 17.86 -35.25 31.08
CA PRO A 179 17.81 -33.80 30.85
C PRO A 179 18.59 -32.97 31.89
N VAL A 180 19.02 -31.78 31.47
CA VAL A 180 19.63 -30.78 32.36
C VAL A 180 18.56 -30.17 33.23
N VAL A 181 18.78 -30.17 34.54
CA VAL A 181 17.86 -29.59 35.53
C VAL A 181 18.55 -28.41 36.20
N TYR A 182 17.85 -27.29 36.27
CA TYR A 182 18.25 -26.11 37.02
C TYR A 182 17.75 -26.23 38.46
N TYR A 183 18.63 -26.02 39.43
CA TYR A 183 18.28 -26.15 40.84
C TYR A 183 19.00 -25.12 41.71
N LYS A 184 18.42 -24.85 42.88
CA LYS A 184 19.00 -23.99 43.90
C LYS A 184 19.21 -24.80 45.18
N PRO A 185 20.46 -25.07 45.60
CA PRO A 185 20.72 -25.74 46.87
C PRO A 185 20.14 -24.96 48.05
N LYS A 186 19.64 -25.67 49.07
CA LYS A 186 19.21 -25.05 50.34
C LYS A 186 20.39 -24.48 51.13
N ILE A 187 21.55 -25.12 51.02
CA ILE A 187 22.82 -24.70 51.63
C ILE A 187 23.80 -24.55 50.49
N LEU A 188 24.28 -23.34 50.26
CA LEU A 188 25.26 -23.02 49.22
C LEU A 188 26.68 -23.23 49.77
N ARG A 189 27.52 -23.90 49.00
CA ARG A 189 28.96 -23.99 49.26
C ARG A 189 29.66 -22.78 48.64
N LYS A 190 30.81 -22.38 49.18
CA LYS A 190 31.60 -21.25 48.66
C LYS A 190 31.92 -21.39 47.16
N GLU A 191 32.28 -22.58 46.72
CA GLU A 191 32.56 -22.88 45.29
C GLU A 191 31.32 -22.66 44.40
N GLU A 192 30.14 -23.00 44.92
CA GLU A 192 28.86 -22.81 44.22
C GLU A 192 28.47 -21.33 44.17
N GLU A 193 28.71 -20.59 45.26
CA GLU A 193 28.51 -19.13 45.32
C GLU A 193 29.39 -18.39 44.32
N GLU A 194 30.68 -18.75 44.24
CA GLU A 194 31.61 -18.20 43.25
C GLU A 194 31.16 -18.51 41.81
N THR A 195 30.64 -19.72 41.59
CA THR A 195 30.11 -20.13 40.28
C THR A 195 28.89 -19.29 39.90
N ILE A 196 27.94 -19.11 40.82
CA ILE A 196 26.76 -18.27 40.59
C ILE A 196 27.16 -16.81 40.37
N ALA A 197 28.11 -16.28 41.15
CA ALA A 197 28.59 -14.91 40.99
C ALA A 197 29.18 -14.69 39.59
N ARG A 198 30.00 -15.63 39.11
CA ARG A 198 30.55 -15.58 37.74
C ARG A 198 29.45 -15.67 36.68
N GLN A 199 28.47 -16.55 36.86
CA GLN A 199 27.32 -16.66 35.95
C GLN A 199 26.51 -15.36 35.87
N MET A 200 26.32 -14.68 37.00
CA MET A 200 25.64 -13.39 37.04
C MET A 200 26.43 -12.29 36.32
N GLU A 201 27.73 -12.20 36.55
CA GLU A 201 28.60 -11.24 35.88
C GLU A 201 28.62 -11.46 34.35
N GLU A 202 28.82 -12.70 33.90
CA GLU A 202 28.78 -13.06 32.48
C GLU A 202 27.42 -12.77 31.86
N MET A 203 26.33 -13.09 32.57
CA MET A 203 24.97 -12.80 32.11
C MET A 203 24.72 -11.30 31.96
N GLU A 204 25.12 -10.49 32.93
CA GLU A 204 24.95 -9.03 32.86
C GLU A 204 25.77 -8.41 31.73
N TYR A 205 27.01 -8.88 31.55
CA TYR A 205 27.84 -8.48 30.42
C TYR A 205 27.17 -8.82 29.08
N ASN A 206 26.66 -10.04 28.93
CA ASN A 206 25.98 -10.48 27.71
C ASN A 206 24.69 -9.71 27.46
N ILE A 207 23.86 -9.48 28.49
CA ILE A 207 22.66 -8.64 28.39
C ILE A 207 23.03 -7.26 27.89
N LYS A 208 24.06 -6.64 28.48
CA LYS A 208 24.50 -5.30 28.08
C LYS A 208 24.91 -5.26 26.62
N GLN A 209 25.77 -6.20 26.18
CA GLN A 209 26.19 -6.30 24.79
C GLN A 209 25.01 -6.47 23.84
N GLU A 210 24.06 -7.35 24.15
CA GLU A 210 22.90 -7.58 23.28
C GLU A 210 21.98 -6.35 23.18
N TRP A 211 21.82 -5.59 24.26
CA TRP A 211 21.08 -4.33 24.23
C TRP A 211 21.83 -3.24 23.48
N ASP A 212 23.14 -3.14 23.63
CA ASP A 212 23.98 -2.19 22.89
C ASP A 212 23.89 -2.48 21.38
N ASP A 213 24.05 -3.74 20.96
CA ASP A 213 23.87 -4.18 19.58
C ASP A 213 22.46 -3.89 19.05
N PHE A 214 21.44 -4.07 19.90
CA PHE A 214 20.07 -3.74 19.56
C PHE A 214 19.89 -2.25 19.29
N TYR A 215 20.42 -1.37 20.15
CA TYR A 215 20.32 0.08 19.95
C TYR A 215 21.14 0.60 18.78
N VAL A 216 22.24 -0.08 18.41
CA VAL A 216 22.97 0.22 17.17
C VAL A 216 22.12 -0.10 15.94
N ARG A 217 21.37 -1.21 15.96
CA ARG A 217 20.49 -1.60 14.84
C ARG A 217 19.20 -0.79 14.77
N PHE A 218 18.71 -0.34 15.92
CA PHE A 218 17.47 0.41 16.09
C PHE A 218 17.72 1.67 16.94
N PRO A 219 18.22 2.75 16.33
CA PRO A 219 18.45 4.01 17.03
C PRO A 219 17.14 4.54 17.63
N LYS A 220 17.20 5.05 18.87
CA LYS A 220 16.02 5.54 19.60
C LYS A 220 15.27 6.67 18.88
N GLU A 221 15.95 7.40 18.01
CA GLU A 221 15.39 8.50 17.22
C GLU A 221 14.42 8.04 16.12
N GLU A 222 14.54 6.80 15.62
CA GLU A 222 13.69 6.30 14.52
C GLU A 222 12.25 5.96 14.97
N PHE A 223 12.00 5.82 16.28
CA PHE A 223 10.74 5.28 16.81
C PHE A 223 10.05 6.18 17.84
N ASN A 224 10.62 7.36 18.13
CA ASN A 224 9.93 8.40 18.88
C ASN A 224 8.96 9.14 17.93
N GLU A 225 7.84 8.51 17.59
CA GLU A 225 6.71 9.28 17.05
C GLU A 225 6.02 10.05 18.17
N PRO A 226 5.73 11.35 18.00
CA PRO A 226 4.76 12.01 18.86
C PRO A 226 3.43 11.29 18.65
N VAL A 227 2.90 10.72 19.71
CA VAL A 227 1.53 10.18 19.76
C VAL A 227 0.58 11.36 19.56
N LEU A 228 0.35 11.76 18.31
CA LEU A 228 -0.71 12.67 17.92
C LEU A 228 -2.03 11.95 18.19
N GLY A 229 -2.67 12.28 19.32
CA GLY A 229 -4.07 11.94 19.56
C GLY A 229 -4.40 11.11 20.80
N ARG A 230 -3.51 11.01 21.80
CA ARG A 230 -4.03 10.76 23.17
C ARG A 230 -4.42 12.11 23.74
N ALA A 231 -5.68 12.48 23.58
CA ALA A 231 -6.26 13.53 24.40
C ALA A 231 -6.00 13.12 25.86
N GLU A 232 -5.11 13.86 26.52
CA GLU A 232 -4.99 13.87 27.97
C GLU A 232 -6.42 14.08 28.52
N PRO A 233 -6.96 13.18 29.35
CA PRO A 233 -8.17 13.50 30.09
C PRO A 233 -7.80 14.65 31.02
N SER A 234 -8.24 15.86 30.66
CA SER A 234 -8.13 17.05 31.50
C SER A 234 -8.62 16.72 32.90
N GLU A 235 -7.76 16.89 33.89
CA GLU A 235 -8.15 16.77 35.30
C GLU A 235 -9.34 17.69 35.62
N PRO A 236 -10.30 17.25 36.45
CA PRO A 236 -11.38 18.10 36.88
C PRO A 236 -10.84 19.22 37.77
N VAL A 237 -10.80 20.43 37.23
CA VAL A 237 -10.59 21.66 37.99
C VAL A 237 -11.70 21.78 39.04
N GLN A 238 -11.33 21.61 40.30
CA GLN A 238 -12.17 21.96 41.45
C GLN A 238 -12.18 23.48 41.57
N THR A 239 -13.30 24.11 41.23
CA THR A 239 -13.62 25.48 41.66
C THR A 239 -14.80 25.42 42.60
N GLU A 240 -14.51 25.58 43.89
CA GLU A 240 -15.52 25.90 44.91
C GLU A 240 -15.96 27.37 44.78
N GLY A 241 -17.27 27.59 44.91
CA GLY A 241 -17.80 28.68 45.73
C GLY A 241 -18.45 29.88 45.02
N ILE A 242 -19.75 30.03 45.33
CA ILE A 242 -20.56 31.26 45.54
C ILE A 242 -21.77 31.43 44.57
N PRO A 243 -22.97 31.81 45.07
CA PRO A 243 -24.20 31.06 44.86
C PRO A 243 -25.35 31.79 44.13
N ALA A 244 -26.38 30.99 43.83
CA ALA A 244 -27.82 31.27 43.78
C ALA A 244 -28.35 32.48 42.97
N ASN A 245 -29.12 32.20 41.91
CA ASN A 245 -30.51 32.68 41.84
C ASN A 245 -31.38 31.90 40.82
N THR A 246 -32.63 31.81 41.20
CA THR A 246 -33.86 31.19 40.71
C THR A 246 -34.24 31.41 39.23
N ASN A 247 -34.79 30.38 38.57
CA ASN A 247 -36.22 30.29 38.24
C ASN A 247 -36.52 29.04 37.37
N GLY A 248 -37.75 28.54 37.56
CA GLY A 248 -38.14 27.16 37.32
C GLY A 248 -38.36 26.71 35.88
N SER A 249 -38.37 25.39 35.70
CA SER A 249 -39.35 24.74 34.85
C SER A 249 -39.50 23.27 35.26
N GLU A 250 -40.76 22.86 35.34
CA GLU A 250 -41.28 21.62 35.90
C GLU A 250 -41.03 20.37 35.05
N ARG A 251 -41.42 19.23 35.63
CA ARG A 251 -41.55 17.84 35.13
C ARG A 251 -40.37 16.97 35.55
N GLY A 252 -40.48 16.11 36.56
CA GLY A 252 -41.62 15.29 36.94
C GLY A 252 -41.33 13.86 36.51
N TYR A 253 -40.63 13.10 37.35
CA TYR A 253 -40.63 11.64 37.31
C TYR A 253 -40.76 11.13 38.74
N LYS A 254 -41.81 10.34 38.91
CA LYS A 254 -42.24 9.71 40.15
C LYS A 254 -41.20 8.71 40.63
N SER A 255 -40.93 8.79 41.91
CA SER A 255 -40.53 7.69 42.78
C SER A 255 -41.64 6.63 42.83
N ASP A 256 -41.28 5.37 42.67
CA ASP A 256 -41.94 4.27 43.38
C ASP A 256 -40.83 3.45 44.03
N GLU A 257 -40.82 3.51 45.36
CA GLU A 257 -40.05 2.67 46.28
C GLU A 257 -40.67 1.26 46.29
N ALA A 258 -39.82 0.25 46.34
CA ALA A 258 -40.18 -1.03 46.94
C ALA A 258 -38.95 -1.54 47.70
N GLU A 259 -39.19 -1.76 48.98
CA GLU A 259 -38.26 -2.14 50.04
C GLU A 259 -37.79 -3.61 49.92
N ASP A 260 -36.74 -3.89 50.70
CA ASP A 260 -36.40 -5.15 51.37
C ASP A 260 -36.04 -6.40 50.54
N ASP A 261 -34.82 -6.89 50.75
CA ASP A 261 -34.65 -8.07 51.61
C ASP A 261 -33.17 -8.42 51.85
N ASP A 262 -32.91 -8.71 53.12
CA ASP A 262 -31.71 -9.31 53.68
C ASP A 262 -31.25 -10.56 52.92
N ASN A 263 -29.93 -10.71 52.69
CA ASN A 263 -29.34 -12.03 52.90
C ASN A 263 -27.86 -11.98 53.28
N SER A 264 -27.62 -12.46 54.49
CA SER A 264 -26.32 -12.73 55.09
C SER A 264 -25.89 -14.18 54.81
N GLY A 265 -24.59 -14.40 54.67
CA GLY A 265 -23.96 -15.72 54.59
C GLY A 265 -22.59 -15.57 53.94
N VAL A 266 -21.45 -15.52 54.63
CA VAL A 266 -20.88 -16.34 55.72
C VAL A 266 -20.88 -17.85 55.42
N ALA A 267 -19.77 -18.30 54.82
CA ALA A 267 -19.16 -19.65 54.93
C ALA A 267 -17.72 -19.47 54.40
N LEU A 268 -16.59 -19.67 55.08
CA LEU A 268 -16.17 -20.56 56.17
C LEU A 268 -16.42 -22.05 55.90
N ALA A 269 -15.43 -22.69 55.27
CA ALA A 269 -15.04 -24.12 55.31
C ALA A 269 -14.06 -24.36 54.15
N SER A 270 -12.94 -25.07 54.23
CA SER A 270 -12.21 -25.78 55.29
C SER A 270 -10.74 -25.83 54.87
#